data_AF-A0A7K4IG57-F1
#
_entry.id   AF-A0A7K4IG57-F1
#
_cell.length_a   1.000
_cell.length_b   1.000
_cell.length_c   1.000
_cell.angle_alpha   90.00
_cell.angle_beta   90.00
_cell.angle_gamma   90.00
#
_symmetry.space_group_name_H-M   'P 1'
#
loop_
_entity.id
_entity.type
_entity.pdbx_description
1 polymer ?
#
loop_
_entity_poly.entity_id
_entity_poly.type
_entity_poly.pdbx_seq_one_letter_code
_entity_poly.pdbx_strand_id
1 'polypeptide(L)'
;MCKRLAVVERNGLCAAGVFTPGGLYSCSLPSESLERAVRSAGGEGLRREDLPDDLVVVNYILDIYEGIDVPELPRVRLDFSGLSGKTQAVLTSLMKVPRGMTVTYGQLASMAGLPRASRFVGNVMARNRYAPIVPCHRVVSASGIGGYGLGIELKRALLRKEGALAD
;
A
#
# COMPACT_ATOMS: atom_id res chain seq x y z
N MET A 1 -2.45 -20.66 9.71
CA MET A 1 -1.33 -19.69 9.69
C MET A 1 -1.55 -18.74 10.86
N CYS A 2 -0.59 -18.59 11.78
CA CYS A 2 -0.76 -17.70 12.93
C CYS A 2 -0.68 -16.24 12.43
N LYS A 3 -1.84 -15.60 12.27
CA LYS A 3 -1.94 -14.18 11.92
C LYS A 3 -2.11 -13.39 13.20
N ARG A 4 -1.44 -12.25 13.27
CA ARG A 4 -1.54 -11.30 14.38
C ARG A 4 -1.90 -9.92 13.84
N LEU A 5 -2.51 -9.10 14.69
CA LEU A 5 -2.98 -7.77 14.37
C LEU A 5 -2.14 -6.74 15.12
N ALA A 6 -1.61 -5.73 14.42
CA ALA A 6 -1.03 -4.55 15.04
C ALA A 6 -1.89 -3.33 14.68
N VAL A 7 -2.08 -2.43 15.64
CA VAL A 7 -2.91 -1.23 15.50
C VAL A 7 -2.19 -0.02 16.04
N VAL A 8 -2.26 1.09 15.30
CA VAL A 8 -1.82 2.40 15.77
C VAL A 8 -3.00 3.37 15.72
N GLU A 9 -3.15 4.16 16.78
CA GLU A 9 -4.12 5.23 16.89
C GLU A 9 -3.35 6.54 17.13
N ARG A 10 -3.55 7.54 16.25
CA ARG A 10 -2.84 8.82 16.29
C ARG A 10 -3.73 9.92 15.73
N ASN A 11 -3.85 11.04 16.43
CA ASN A 11 -4.62 12.22 15.98
C ASN A 11 -6.08 11.91 15.56
N GLY A 12 -6.73 10.96 16.23
CA GLY A 12 -8.10 10.53 15.89
C GLY A 12 -8.20 9.59 14.68
N LEU A 13 -7.07 9.19 14.08
CA LEU A 13 -7.00 8.20 13.02
C LEU A 13 -6.44 6.87 13.54
N CYS A 14 -6.97 5.79 13.01
CA CYS A 14 -6.57 4.42 13.30
C CYS A 14 -6.04 3.77 12.01
N ALA A 15 -4.89 3.12 12.08
CA ALA A 15 -4.39 2.22 11.04
C ALA A 15 -4.16 0.83 11.62
N ALA A 16 -4.38 -0.20 10.81
CA ALA A 16 -4.21 -1.59 11.20
C ALA A 16 -3.35 -2.34 10.19
N GLY A 17 -2.52 -3.25 10.69
CA GLY A 17 -1.73 -4.19 9.90
C GLY A 17 -1.94 -5.61 10.39
N VAL A 18 -2.14 -6.54 9.46
CA VAL A 18 -2.16 -7.98 9.73
C VAL A 18 -0.81 -8.56 9.33
N PHE A 19 -0.20 -9.30 10.25
CA PHE A 19 1.14 -9.85 10.09
C PHE A 19 1.12 -11.37 10.27
N THR A 20 2.02 -12.04 9.55
CA THR A 20 2.35 -13.46 9.71
C THR A 20 3.84 -13.58 10.06
N PRO A 21 4.37 -14.80 10.29
CA PRO A 21 5.82 -14.99 10.35
C PRO A 21 6.57 -14.56 9.07
N GLY A 22 5.86 -14.45 7.93
CA GLY A 22 6.41 -13.98 6.66
C GLY A 22 6.49 -12.46 6.52
N GLY A 23 5.88 -11.70 7.44
CA GLY A 23 5.84 -10.23 7.42
C GLY A 23 4.43 -9.66 7.29
N LEU A 24 4.31 -8.46 6.72
CA LEU A 24 3.04 -7.78 6.49
C LEU A 24 2.22 -8.58 5.48
N TYR A 25 1.06 -9.08 5.90
CA TYR A 25 0.11 -9.80 5.06
C TYR A 25 -0.91 -8.86 4.41
N SER A 26 -1.40 -7.88 5.15
CA SER A 26 -2.29 -6.83 4.65
C SER A 26 -2.30 -5.64 5.61
N CYS A 27 -2.69 -4.47 5.12
CA CYS A 27 -2.91 -3.29 5.96
C CYS A 27 -4.16 -2.54 5.54
N SER A 28 -4.69 -1.76 6.47
CA SER A 28 -5.71 -0.77 6.22
C SER A 28 -5.08 0.56 5.86
N LEU A 29 -5.93 1.43 5.37
CA LEU A 29 -5.68 2.85 5.33
C LEU A 29 -6.10 3.45 6.67
N PRO A 30 -5.65 4.68 6.97
CA PRO A 30 -6.15 5.42 8.11
C PRO A 30 -7.66 5.61 8.05
N SER A 31 -8.30 5.44 9.21
CA SER A 31 -9.74 5.51 9.39
C SER A 31 -10.04 6.12 10.75
N GLU A 32 -11.05 6.98 10.85
CA GLU A 32 -11.52 7.55 12.13
C GLU A 32 -12.14 6.50 13.07
N SER A 33 -12.40 5.30 12.55
CA SER A 33 -12.91 4.16 13.31
C SER A 33 -11.88 3.04 13.34
N LEU A 34 -11.53 2.61 14.55
CA LEU A 34 -10.70 1.42 14.81
C LEU A 34 -11.32 0.17 14.18
N GLU A 35 -12.62 -0.05 14.39
CA GLU A 35 -13.33 -1.21 13.83
C GLU A 35 -13.22 -1.26 12.30
N ARG A 36 -13.41 -0.11 11.64
CA ARG A 36 -13.26 0.00 10.19
C ARG A 36 -11.82 -0.25 9.74
N ALA A 37 -10.81 0.26 10.47
CA ALA A 37 -9.41 -0.01 10.17
C ALA A 37 -9.12 -1.52 10.25
N VAL A 38 -9.50 -2.16 11.35
CA VAL A 38 -9.31 -3.61 11.57
C VAL A 38 -10.03 -4.44 10.50
N ARG A 39 -11.29 -4.13 10.19
CA ARG A 39 -12.05 -4.80 9.13
C ARG A 39 -11.40 -4.64 7.76
N SER A 40 -10.97 -3.43 7.41
CA SER A 40 -10.31 -3.16 6.13
C SER A 40 -8.97 -3.88 5.99
N ALA A 41 -8.22 -4.05 7.08
CA ALA A 41 -7.00 -4.86 7.07
C ALA A 41 -7.28 -6.39 7.00
N GLY A 42 -8.52 -6.83 7.21
CA GLY A 42 -8.88 -8.24 7.35
C GLY A 42 -8.47 -8.84 8.69
N GLY A 43 -8.47 -8.03 9.75
CA GLY A 43 -8.01 -8.38 11.08
C GLY A 43 -9.10 -8.76 12.09
N GLU A 44 -10.37 -8.84 11.67
CA GLU A 44 -11.49 -9.19 12.55
C GLU A 44 -11.27 -10.57 13.20
N GLY A 45 -11.41 -10.64 14.53
CA GLY A 45 -11.19 -11.87 15.30
C GLY A 45 -9.72 -12.28 15.47
N LEU A 46 -8.75 -11.54 14.93
CA LEU A 46 -7.34 -11.78 15.19
C LEU A 46 -6.91 -11.26 16.55
N ARG A 47 -5.95 -11.95 17.17
CA ARG A 47 -5.31 -11.47 18.41
C ARG A 47 -4.51 -10.22 18.10
N ARG A 48 -4.80 -9.13 18.82
CA ARG A 48 -3.97 -7.93 18.82
C ARG A 48 -2.65 -8.23 19.53
N GLU A 49 -1.56 -8.01 18.83
CA GLU A 49 -0.19 -8.19 19.27
C GLU A 49 0.68 -7.12 18.59
N ASP A 50 0.82 -6.01 19.31
CA ASP A 50 1.50 -4.81 18.85
C ASP A 50 3.02 -4.98 19.01
N LEU A 51 3.64 -5.83 18.19
CA LEU A 51 5.09 -5.99 18.20
C LEU A 51 5.77 -4.70 17.72
N PRO A 52 6.92 -4.30 18.30
CA PRO A 52 7.60 -3.06 17.93
C PRO A 52 7.84 -2.88 16.43
N ASP A 53 8.35 -3.91 15.75
CA ASP A 53 8.61 -3.87 14.29
C ASP A 53 7.33 -3.74 13.46
N ASP A 54 6.24 -4.36 13.90
CA ASP A 54 4.94 -4.28 13.23
C ASP A 54 4.35 -2.87 13.39
N LEU A 55 4.47 -2.28 14.59
CA LEU A 55 4.03 -0.92 14.88
C LEU A 55 4.79 0.13 14.07
N VAL A 56 6.08 -0.08 13.77
CA VAL A 56 6.84 0.82 12.87
C VAL A 56 6.18 0.86 11.49
N VAL A 57 5.80 -0.30 10.95
CA VAL A 57 5.13 -0.37 9.64
C VAL A 57 3.75 0.29 9.68
N VAL A 58 2.97 0.07 10.74
CA VAL A 58 1.62 0.66 10.86
C VAL A 58 1.70 2.18 11.09
N ASN A 59 2.66 2.67 11.88
CA ASN A 59 2.90 4.11 12.05
C ASN A 59 3.27 4.78 10.72
N TYR A 60 4.11 4.12 9.92
CA TYR A 60 4.51 4.65 8.62
C TYR A 60 3.33 4.87 7.66
N ILE A 61 2.26 4.07 7.79
CA ILE A 61 1.01 4.29 7.03
C ILE A 61 0.38 5.63 7.43
N LEU A 62 0.32 5.94 8.72
CA LEU A 62 -0.19 7.22 9.21
C LEU A 62 0.73 8.38 8.79
N ASP A 63 2.05 8.18 8.81
CA ASP A 63 3.02 9.20 8.39
C ASP A 63 2.79 9.63 6.93
N ILE A 64 2.59 8.67 6.03
CA ILE A 64 2.26 8.94 4.62
C ILE A 64 1.00 9.80 4.50
N TYR A 65 -0.03 9.48 5.26
CA TYR A 65 -1.33 10.14 5.17
C TYR A 65 -1.30 11.56 5.75
N GLU A 66 -0.68 11.72 6.93
CA GLU A 66 -0.45 13.02 7.54
C GLU A 66 0.49 13.88 6.69
N GLY A 67 1.23 13.29 5.74
CA GLY A 67 2.14 14.00 4.86
C GLY A 67 3.45 14.37 5.51
N ILE A 68 3.83 13.61 6.54
CA ILE A 68 5.18 13.66 7.07
C ILE A 68 6.10 13.25 5.92
N ASP A 69 7.14 14.05 5.68
CA ASP A 69 8.13 13.71 4.66
C ASP A 69 8.90 12.49 5.13
N VAL A 70 8.40 11.32 4.74
CA VAL A 70 9.03 10.04 5.03
C VAL A 70 10.07 9.73 3.95
N PRO A 71 11.37 9.75 4.30
CA PRO A 71 12.45 9.67 3.32
C PRO A 71 12.54 8.27 2.70
N GLU A 72 12.26 7.21 3.47
CA GLU A 72 12.41 5.82 3.04
C GLU A 72 11.32 4.91 3.59
N LEU A 73 10.90 3.94 2.78
CA LEU A 73 10.04 2.84 3.22
C LEU A 73 10.77 2.05 4.31
N PRO A 74 10.12 1.72 5.45
CA PRO A 74 10.72 0.87 6.46
C PRO A 74 11.07 -0.48 5.83
N ARG A 75 12.07 -1.17 6.40
CA ARG A 75 12.42 -2.54 5.99
C ARG A 75 11.27 -3.48 6.33
N VAL A 76 10.29 -3.57 5.44
CA VAL A 76 9.10 -4.40 5.58
C VAL A 76 9.22 -5.64 4.71
N ARG A 77 9.06 -6.82 5.31
CA ARG A 77 8.84 -8.04 4.55
C ARG A 77 7.37 -8.13 4.19
N LEU A 78 7.07 -8.36 2.92
CA LEU A 78 5.70 -8.59 2.46
C LEU A 78 5.43 -10.08 2.39
N ASP A 79 4.39 -10.54 3.07
CA ASP A 79 3.91 -11.91 2.97
C ASP A 79 2.96 -12.04 1.77
N PHE A 80 3.50 -12.57 0.67
CA PHE A 80 2.76 -12.80 -0.56
C PHE A 80 1.87 -14.05 -0.56
N SER A 81 1.70 -14.74 0.57
CA SER A 81 0.87 -15.94 0.66
C SER A 81 -0.57 -15.67 0.17
N GLY A 82 -1.07 -16.57 -0.67
CA GLY A 82 -2.37 -16.44 -1.33
C GLY A 82 -2.40 -15.56 -2.59
N LEU A 83 -1.28 -14.95 -3.00
CA LEU A 83 -1.19 -14.18 -4.24
C LEU A 83 -0.53 -14.99 -5.36
N SER A 84 -1.05 -14.86 -6.58
CA SER A 84 -0.44 -15.50 -7.76
C SER A 84 0.97 -14.97 -8.04
N GLY A 85 1.86 -15.79 -8.60
CA GLY A 85 3.23 -15.35 -8.94
C GLY A 85 3.26 -14.09 -9.84
N LYS A 86 2.28 -13.94 -10.75
CA LYS A 86 2.12 -12.74 -11.59
C LYS A 86 1.76 -11.50 -10.76
N THR A 87 0.87 -11.66 -9.77
CA THR A 87 0.52 -10.58 -8.84
C THR A 87 1.72 -10.16 -8.00
N GLN A 88 2.49 -11.13 -7.50
CA GLN A 88 3.72 -10.87 -6.74
C GLN A 88 4.73 -10.09 -7.59
N ALA A 89 4.96 -10.51 -8.84
CA ALA A 89 5.86 -9.82 -9.76
C ALA A 89 5.47 -8.35 -9.97
N VAL A 90 4.18 -8.06 -10.14
CA VAL A 90 3.67 -6.68 -10.29
C VAL A 90 3.92 -5.85 -9.03
N LEU A 91 3.58 -6.37 -7.83
CA LEU A 91 3.75 -5.64 -6.57
C LEU A 91 5.23 -5.39 -6.25
N THR A 92 6.09 -6.39 -6.43
CA THR A 92 7.54 -6.27 -6.24
C THR A 92 8.17 -5.31 -7.25
N SER A 93 7.67 -5.27 -8.49
CA SER A 93 8.13 -4.31 -9.49
C SER A 93 7.74 -2.88 -9.14
N LEU A 94 6.53 -2.68 -8.59
CA LEU A 94 6.06 -1.38 -8.14
C LEU A 94 6.88 -0.85 -6.96
N MET A 95 7.31 -1.71 -6.04
CA MET A 95 8.20 -1.32 -4.93
C MET A 95 9.53 -0.73 -5.39
N LYS A 96 9.95 -0.96 -6.64
CA LYS A 96 11.17 -0.40 -7.23
C LYS A 96 10.97 1.00 -7.81
N VAL A 97 9.73 1.49 -7.91
CA VAL A 97 9.43 2.83 -8.44
C VAL A 97 9.76 3.85 -7.35
N PRO A 98 10.76 4.74 -7.55
CA PRO A 98 11.18 5.69 -6.52
C PRO A 98 10.08 6.69 -6.14
N ARG A 99 10.20 7.28 -4.95
CA ARG A 99 9.42 8.46 -4.55
C ARG A 99 9.65 9.58 -5.57
N GLY A 100 8.59 10.32 -5.90
CA GLY A 100 8.65 11.41 -6.89
C GLY A 100 8.61 10.95 -8.35
N MET A 101 8.57 9.64 -8.59
CA MET A 101 8.42 9.08 -9.94
C MET A 101 7.08 8.38 -10.11
N THR A 102 6.56 8.42 -11.34
CA THR A 102 5.37 7.64 -11.73
C THR A 102 5.70 6.69 -12.86
N VAL A 103 4.95 5.60 -12.94
CA VAL A 103 4.98 4.67 -14.07
C VAL A 103 3.56 4.47 -14.60
N THR A 104 3.43 4.25 -15.90
CA THR A 104 2.14 3.86 -16.47
C THR A 104 1.81 2.41 -16.16
N TYR A 105 0.53 2.04 -16.20
CA TYR A 105 0.11 0.63 -16.10
C TYR A 105 0.84 -0.29 -17.09
N GLY A 106 1.12 0.20 -18.31
CA GLY A 106 1.84 -0.55 -19.34
C GLY A 106 3.33 -0.70 -19.03
N GLN A 107 3.98 0.36 -18.56
CA GLN A 107 5.38 0.29 -18.11
C GLN A 107 5.54 -0.67 -16.93
N LEU A 108 4.65 -0.61 -15.94
CA LEU A 108 4.69 -1.53 -14.81
C LEU A 108 4.45 -2.98 -15.24
N ALA A 109 3.56 -3.21 -16.22
CA ALA A 109 3.36 -4.53 -16.79
C ALA A 109 4.64 -5.08 -17.44
N SER A 110 5.36 -4.24 -18.20
CA SER A 110 6.66 -4.60 -18.79
C SER A 110 7.74 -4.86 -17.72
N MET A 111 7.83 -4.01 -16.69
CA MET A 111 8.77 -4.21 -15.56
C MET A 111 8.53 -5.53 -14.83
N ALA A 112 7.26 -5.96 -14.74
CA ALA A 112 6.86 -7.21 -14.12
C ALA A 112 7.03 -8.46 -15.02
N GLY A 113 7.59 -8.31 -16.23
CA GLY A 113 7.74 -9.41 -17.19
C GLY A 113 6.42 -9.85 -17.82
N LEU A 114 5.40 -8.98 -17.82
CA LEU A 114 4.05 -9.25 -18.32
C LEU A 114 3.67 -8.21 -19.40
N PRO A 115 4.38 -8.16 -20.54
CA PRO A 115 4.12 -7.16 -21.56
C PRO A 115 2.67 -7.25 -22.06
N ARG A 116 2.07 -6.07 -22.33
CA ARG A 116 0.65 -5.91 -22.75
C ARG A 116 -0.39 -6.30 -21.68
N ALA A 117 0.01 -6.48 -20.42
CA ALA A 117 -0.91 -6.83 -19.32
C ALA A 117 -1.43 -5.63 -18.50
N SER A 118 -1.56 -4.44 -19.08
CA SER A 118 -1.96 -3.21 -18.35
C SER A 118 -3.29 -3.35 -17.58
N ARG A 119 -4.28 -4.07 -18.14
CA ARG A 119 -5.56 -4.33 -17.46
C ARG A 119 -5.39 -5.23 -16.23
N PHE A 120 -4.53 -6.25 -16.31
CA PHE A 120 -4.19 -7.10 -15.17
C PHE A 120 -3.51 -6.29 -14.08
N VAL A 121 -2.55 -5.43 -14.43
CA VAL A 121 -1.91 -4.51 -13.48
C VAL A 121 -2.95 -3.61 -12.81
N GLY A 122 -3.90 -3.04 -13.57
CA GLY A 122 -5.01 -2.27 -13.01
C GLY A 122 -5.80 -3.02 -11.94
N ASN A 123 -6.13 -4.29 -12.19
CA ASN A 123 -6.81 -5.15 -11.22
C ASN A 123 -5.94 -5.43 -9.98
N VAL A 124 -4.63 -5.62 -10.14
CA VAL A 124 -3.70 -5.78 -9.01
C VAL A 124 -3.65 -4.50 -8.18
N MET A 125 -3.59 -3.33 -8.81
CA MET A 125 -3.59 -2.03 -8.10
C MET A 125 -4.89 -1.81 -7.32
N ALA A 126 -6.03 -2.15 -7.91
CA ALA A 126 -7.34 -2.03 -7.25
C ALA A 126 -7.50 -2.96 -6.03
N ARG A 127 -6.76 -4.08 -6.01
CA ARG A 127 -6.79 -5.08 -4.93
C ARG A 127 -5.51 -5.07 -4.09
N ASN A 128 -4.75 -3.97 -4.13
CA ASN A 128 -3.50 -3.86 -3.40
C ASN A 128 -3.75 -3.81 -1.89
N ARG A 129 -3.68 -4.97 -1.24
CA ARG A 129 -3.83 -5.13 0.21
C ARG A 129 -2.68 -4.55 1.05
N TYR A 130 -1.64 -4.02 0.40
CA TYR A 130 -0.49 -3.40 1.04
C TYR A 130 -0.46 -1.88 0.86
N ALA A 131 -1.55 -1.25 0.42
CA ALA A 131 -1.57 0.20 0.28
C ALA A 131 -1.55 0.89 1.66
N PRO A 132 -0.80 1.99 1.86
CA PRO A 132 0.08 2.67 0.90
C PRO A 132 1.54 2.17 0.86
N ILE A 133 1.91 1.17 1.67
CA ILE A 133 3.27 0.59 1.71
C ILE A 133 3.76 0.19 0.31
N VAL A 134 2.94 -0.55 -0.43
CA VAL A 134 3.13 -0.73 -1.87
C VAL A 134 2.49 0.48 -2.56
N PRO A 135 3.27 1.35 -3.23
CA PRO A 135 2.85 2.70 -3.60
C PRO A 135 2.00 2.73 -4.88
N CYS A 136 0.80 2.16 -4.83
CA CYS A 136 -0.08 2.06 -6.01
C CYS A 136 -0.54 3.42 -6.56
N HIS A 137 -0.42 4.50 -5.78
CA HIS A 137 -0.68 5.87 -6.26
C HIS A 137 0.34 6.32 -7.31
N ARG A 138 1.55 5.73 -7.36
CA ARG A 138 2.58 6.02 -8.39
C ARG A 138 2.26 5.43 -9.77
N VAL A 139 1.22 4.59 -9.89
CA VAL A 139 0.82 4.00 -11.17
C VAL A 139 -0.25 4.85 -11.83
N VAL A 140 0.04 5.41 -13.00
CA VAL A 140 -0.82 6.37 -13.71
C VAL A 140 -1.32 5.84 -15.05
N SER A 141 -2.33 6.48 -15.62
CA SER A 141 -2.76 6.23 -17.00
C SER A 141 -1.75 6.82 -17.98
N ALA A 142 -1.65 6.25 -19.18
CA ALA A 142 -0.92 6.89 -20.27
C ALA A 142 -1.57 8.23 -20.70
N SER A 143 -2.84 8.44 -20.36
CA SER A 143 -3.62 9.64 -20.66
C SER A 143 -3.76 10.62 -19.47
N GLY A 144 -3.04 10.41 -18.37
CA GLY A 144 -3.10 11.26 -17.17
C GLY A 144 -3.11 10.45 -15.88
N ILE A 145 -3.67 10.99 -14.80
CA ILE A 145 -3.58 10.37 -13.47
C ILE A 145 -4.25 8.99 -13.41
N GLY A 146 -5.35 8.78 -14.14
CA GLY A 146 -6.13 7.54 -14.07
C GLY A 146 -6.88 7.36 -12.75
N GLY A 147 -7.50 6.20 -12.57
CA GLY A 147 -8.28 5.89 -11.37
C GLY A 147 -7.43 5.61 -10.12
N TYR A 148 -8.08 5.70 -8.96
CA TYR A 148 -7.53 5.26 -7.68
C TYR A 148 -8.67 4.72 -6.82
N GLY A 149 -8.51 3.52 -6.25
CA GLY A 149 -9.55 2.87 -5.46
C GLY A 149 -9.99 3.68 -4.23
N LEU A 150 -9.18 4.66 -3.81
CA LEU A 150 -9.38 5.49 -2.64
C LEU A 150 -9.76 6.94 -3.00
N GLY A 151 -10.08 7.19 -4.27
CA GLY A 151 -10.41 8.51 -4.79
C GLY A 151 -9.22 9.20 -5.46
N ILE A 152 -9.50 9.87 -6.58
CA ILE A 152 -8.47 10.52 -7.39
C ILE A 152 -7.81 11.68 -6.63
N GLU A 153 -8.54 12.38 -5.76
CA GLU A 153 -8.00 13.49 -4.96
C GLU A 153 -6.91 13.04 -4.00
N LEU A 154 -7.09 11.89 -3.34
CA LEU A 154 -6.04 11.33 -2.49
C LEU A 154 -4.80 10.97 -3.31
N LYS A 155 -4.97 10.38 -4.50
CA LYS A 155 -3.85 10.08 -5.40
C LYS A 155 -3.09 11.34 -5.81
N ARG A 156 -3.79 12.42 -6.16
CA ARG A 156 -3.19 13.73 -6.47
C ARG A 156 -2.42 14.28 -5.28
N ALA A 157 -3.02 14.27 -4.10
CA ALA A 157 -2.38 14.75 -2.88
C ALA A 157 -1.09 13.97 -2.57
N LEU A 158 -1.10 12.64 -2.67
CA LEU A 158 0.09 11.81 -2.48
C LEU A 158 1.15 12.10 -3.54
N LEU A 159 0.78 12.20 -4.82
CA LEU A 159 1.72 12.49 -5.90
C LEU A 159 2.36 13.88 -5.77
N ARG A 160 1.59 14.91 -5.37
CA ARG A 160 2.12 16.26 -5.10
C ARG A 160 3.09 16.25 -3.93
N LYS A 161 2.72 15.61 -2.81
CA LYS A 161 3.60 15.46 -1.64
C LYS A 161 4.92 14.76 -1.97
N GLU A 162 4.90 13.82 -2.92
CA GLU A 162 6.12 13.15 -3.39
C GLU A 162 6.92 13.96 -4.42
N GLY A 163 6.41 15.10 -4.91
CA GLY A 163 7.03 15.88 -5.99
C GLY A 163 6.83 15.31 -7.39
N ALA A 164 5.91 14.34 -7.55
CA ALA A 164 5.61 13.67 -8.81
C ALA A 164 4.54 14.38 -9.66
N LEU A 165 3.81 15.34 -9.08
CA LEU A 165 2.81 16.16 -9.73
C LEU A 165 3.01 17.62 -9.32
N ALA A 166 3.03 18.53 -10.29
CA ALA A 166 3.07 19.96 -10.02
C ALA A 166 1.70 20.47 -9.50
N ASP A 167 1.71 21.63 -8.85
CA ASP A 167 0.48 22.29 -8.37
C ASP A 167 -0.42 22.76 -9.51
#